data_AF-A0A183KHN0-F1
#
_entry.id   AF-A0A183KHN0-F1
#
_cell.length_a   1.000
_cell.length_b   1.000
_cell.length_c   1.000
_cell.angle_alpha   90.00
_cell.angle_beta   90.00
_cell.angle_gamma   90.00
#
_symmetry.space_group_name_H-M   'P 1'
#
loop_
_entity.id
_entity.type
_entity.pdbx_description
1 polymer ?
#
loop_
_entity_poly.entity_id
_entity_poly.type
_entity_poly.pdbx_seq_one_letter_code
_entity_poly.pdbx_strand_id
1 'polypeptide(L)'
;MENVRTRRGGDIASDHHLVVASLKLKLKKNWTTGQTAIQKFNTAFFRVTDKLNEFKIATNSRFQALQDLLKEEETTMEENWKGIKEALTSTCQEVLGLKRHHHKE
;
A
#
# COMPACT_ATOMS: atom_id res chain seq x y z
N MET A 1 31.04 -12.23 -2.29
CA MET A 1 30.59 -13.63 -2.40
C MET A 1 29.30 -13.77 -1.60
N GLU A 2 28.16 -13.63 -2.28
CA GLU A 2 26.84 -13.75 -1.64
C GLU A 2 26.40 -15.21 -1.66
N ASN A 3 25.88 -15.67 -0.52
CA ASN A 3 25.55 -17.05 -0.24
C ASN A 3 24.08 -17.29 -0.60
N VAL A 4 23.83 -17.94 -1.74
CA VAL A 4 22.49 -18.28 -2.25
C VAL A 4 22.03 -19.58 -1.59
N ARG A 5 20.88 -19.53 -0.88
CA ARG A 5 20.22 -20.73 -0.33
C ARG A 5 18.88 -20.96 -1.01
N THR A 6 18.79 -22.05 -1.75
CA THR A 6 17.58 -22.51 -2.45
C THR A 6 16.70 -23.30 -1.47
N ARG A 7 15.49 -22.81 -1.19
CA ARG A 7 14.51 -23.50 -0.33
C ARG A 7 13.46 -24.14 -1.23
N ARG A 8 13.40 -25.48 -1.26
CA ARG A 8 12.40 -26.25 -2.02
C ARG A 8 11.09 -26.31 -1.24
N GLY A 9 9.98 -25.95 -1.89
CA GLY A 9 8.64 -26.18 -1.36
C GLY A 9 7.55 -25.70 -2.32
N GLY A 10 6.68 -26.64 -2.73
CA GLY A 10 5.43 -26.38 -3.45
C GLY A 10 5.52 -26.55 -4.96
N ASP A 11 5.10 -27.73 -5.44
CA ASP A 11 4.97 -28.07 -6.86
C ASP A 11 3.77 -27.34 -7.47
N ILE A 12 4.05 -26.30 -8.27
CA ILE A 12 3.13 -25.71 -9.24
C ILE A 12 3.97 -25.51 -10.50
N ALA A 13 3.76 -26.36 -11.50
CA ALA A 13 4.54 -26.43 -12.73
C ALA A 13 4.52 -25.09 -13.49
N SER A 14 5.57 -24.30 -13.28
CA SER A 14 6.05 -23.29 -14.20
C SER A 14 7.56 -23.37 -14.15
N ASP A 15 8.21 -23.60 -15.30
CA ASP A 15 9.67 -23.72 -15.45
C ASP A 15 10.44 -22.41 -15.15
N HIS A 16 9.80 -21.45 -14.48
CA HIS A 16 10.34 -20.15 -14.13
C HIS A 16 10.84 -20.20 -12.68
N HIS A 17 12.15 -20.33 -12.50
CA HIS A 17 12.79 -20.19 -11.20
C HIS A 17 12.61 -18.75 -10.68
N LEU A 18 11.85 -18.58 -9.60
CA LEU A 18 11.76 -17.30 -8.90
C LEU A 18 13.14 -16.94 -8.31
N VAL A 19 13.79 -15.93 -8.87
CA VAL A 19 15.04 -15.38 -8.34
C VAL A 19 14.71 -14.24 -7.38
N VAL A 20 14.99 -14.44 -6.09
CA VAL A 20 14.82 -13.42 -5.04
C VAL A 20 16.22 -12.91 -4.65
N ALA A 21 16.48 -11.63 -4.89
CA ALA A 21 17.70 -10.95 -4.43
C ALA A 21 17.41 -10.12 -3.18
N SER A 22 18.30 -10.19 -2.18
CA SER A 22 18.21 -9.39 -0.96
C SER A 22 19.13 -8.18 -1.05
N LEU A 23 18.56 -6.97 -1.09
CA LEU A 23 19.31 -5.71 -1.14
C LEU A 23 19.22 -4.99 0.21
N LYS A 24 20.37 -4.58 0.75
CA LYS A 24 20.44 -3.81 2.00
C LYS A 24 20.56 -2.32 1.70
N LEU A 25 19.42 -1.63 1.61
CA LEU A 25 19.35 -0.18 1.39
C LEU A 25 19.41 0.59 2.72
N LYS A 26 20.19 1.67 2.77
CA LYS A 26 20.18 2.63 3.89
C LYS A 26 19.31 3.83 3.49
N LEU A 27 18.05 3.84 3.92
CA LEU A 27 17.13 4.95 3.65
C LEU A 27 17.28 6.02 4.74
N LYS A 28 17.64 7.24 4.34
CA LYS A 28 17.63 8.41 5.22
C LYS A 28 16.28 9.11 5.06
N LYS A 29 15.47 9.13 6.11
CA LYS A 29 14.19 9.86 6.11
C LYS A 29 14.47 11.34 6.35
N ASN A 30 14.34 12.15 5.32
CA ASN A 30 14.31 13.60 5.45
C ASN A 30 12.89 13.98 5.86
N TRP A 31 12.68 14.24 7.16
CA TRP A 31 11.43 14.80 7.63
C TRP A 31 11.36 16.26 7.16
N THR A 32 10.62 16.53 6.09
CA THR A 32 10.11 17.88 5.84
C THR A 32 9.06 18.13 6.92
N THR A 33 9.36 19.04 7.85
CA THR A 33 8.39 19.61 8.79
C THR A 33 7.41 20.48 8.01
N GLY A 34 6.64 19.86 7.12
CA GLY A 34 5.48 20.43 6.46
C GLY A 34 4.28 20.07 7.31
N GLN A 35 3.62 21.08 7.87
CA GLN A 35 2.44 20.96 8.70
C GLN A 35 1.23 20.53 7.85
N THR A 36 1.25 19.32 7.28
CA THR A 36 0.06 18.71 6.71
C THR A 36 -0.84 18.35 7.87
N ALA A 37 -2.01 18.99 7.97
CA ALA A 37 -3.01 18.61 8.95
C ALA A 37 -3.24 17.09 8.86
N ILE A 38 -2.93 16.36 9.94
CA ILE A 38 -3.09 14.91 9.96
C ILE A 38 -4.57 14.63 9.71
N GLN A 39 -4.86 14.14 8.51
CA GLN A 39 -6.21 13.80 8.09
C GLN A 39 -6.64 12.55 8.87
N LYS A 40 -7.58 12.73 9.81
CA LYS A 40 -8.08 11.64 10.65
C LYS A 40 -9.27 11.00 9.96
N PHE A 41 -9.20 9.69 9.75
CA PHE A 41 -10.32 8.88 9.28
C PHE A 41 -11.13 8.34 10.47
N ASN A 42 -12.38 7.97 10.24
CA ASN A 42 -13.23 7.42 11.30
C ASN A 42 -12.85 5.95 11.59
N THR A 43 -12.09 5.73 12.66
CA THR A 43 -11.66 4.38 13.07
C THR A 43 -12.79 3.51 13.62
N ALA A 44 -13.94 4.09 13.97
CA ALA A 44 -15.11 3.36 14.45
C ALA A 44 -15.66 2.37 13.40
N PHE A 45 -15.46 2.65 12.12
CA PHE A 45 -15.92 1.77 11.03
C PHE A 45 -15.22 0.41 11.02
N PHE A 46 -14.04 0.28 11.61
CA PHE A 46 -13.38 -1.03 11.77
C PHE A 46 -14.07 -1.94 12.78
N ARG A 47 -15.00 -1.43 13.59
CA ARG A 47 -15.83 -2.28 14.48
C ARG A 47 -16.99 -2.94 13.74
N VAL A 48 -17.32 -2.45 12.55
CA VAL A 48 -18.41 -2.99 11.72
C VAL A 48 -17.81 -3.97 10.74
N THR A 49 -18.14 -5.25 10.87
CA THR A 49 -17.56 -6.35 10.08
C THR A 49 -17.74 -6.13 8.57
N ASP A 50 -18.91 -5.67 8.13
CA ASP A 50 -19.21 -5.45 6.72
C ASP A 50 -18.35 -4.33 6.12
N LYS A 51 -18.23 -3.20 6.82
CA LYS A 51 -17.36 -2.07 6.46
C LYS A 51 -15.88 -2.47 6.40
N LEU A 52 -15.43 -3.32 7.32
CA LEU A 52 -14.06 -3.82 7.32
C LEU A 52 -13.81 -4.72 6.09
N ASN A 53 -14.76 -5.57 5.75
CA ASN A 53 -14.67 -6.42 4.56
C ASN A 53 -14.72 -5.58 3.26
N GLU A 54 -15.59 -4.59 3.19
CA GLU A 54 -15.67 -3.61 2.12
C GLU A 54 -14.33 -2.89 1.94
N PHE A 55 -13.73 -2.41 3.04
CA PHE A 55 -12.40 -1.79 3.01
C PHE A 55 -11.34 -2.73 2.45
N LYS A 56 -11.32 -4.01 2.87
CA LYS A 56 -10.38 -5.01 2.35
C LYS A 56 -10.57 -5.24 0.84
N ILE A 57 -11.81 -5.38 0.38
CA ILE A 57 -12.12 -5.62 -1.03
C ILE A 57 -11.73 -4.41 -1.88
N ALA A 58 -12.15 -3.20 -1.48
CA ALA A 58 -11.85 -1.96 -2.20
C ALA A 58 -10.33 -1.70 -2.26
N THR A 59 -9.62 -1.95 -1.16
CA THR A 59 -8.16 -1.83 -1.11
C THR A 59 -7.51 -2.83 -2.09
N ASN A 60 -7.86 -4.11 -2.00
CA ASN A 60 -7.28 -5.14 -2.86
C ASN A 60 -7.54 -4.89 -4.34
N SER A 61 -8.77 -4.50 -4.70
CA SER A 61 -9.14 -4.19 -6.07
C SER A 61 -8.33 -3.00 -6.64
N ARG A 62 -8.17 -1.92 -5.86
CA ARG A 62 -7.37 -0.77 -6.28
C ARG A 62 -5.89 -1.07 -6.37
N PHE A 63 -5.35 -1.86 -5.44
CA PHE A 63 -3.95 -2.27 -5.51
C PHE A 63 -3.68 -3.18 -6.70
N GLN A 64 -4.63 -4.04 -7.07
CA GLN A 64 -4.52 -4.85 -8.28
C GLN A 64 -4.46 -3.94 -9.53
N ALA A 65 -5.39 -3.00 -9.65
CA ALA A 65 -5.40 -2.04 -10.76
C ALA A 65 -4.12 -1.19 -10.80
N LEU A 66 -3.62 -0.76 -9.64
CA LEU A 66 -2.35 -0.03 -9.55
C LEU A 66 -1.17 -0.92 -9.97
N GLN A 67 -1.13 -2.18 -9.55
CA GLN A 67 -0.06 -3.09 -9.93
C GLN A 67 -0.05 -3.34 -11.45
N ASP A 68 -1.22 -3.46 -12.07
CA ASP A 68 -1.32 -3.68 -13.50
C ASP A 68 -0.88 -2.42 -14.27
N LEU A 69 -1.25 -1.22 -13.80
CA LEU A 69 -0.72 0.05 -14.33
C LEU A 69 0.82 0.14 -14.22
N LEU A 70 1.37 -0.26 -13.08
CA LEU A 70 2.82 -0.24 -12.82
C LEU A 70 3.62 -1.28 -13.63
N LYS A 71 2.97 -2.30 -14.19
CA LYS A 71 3.62 -3.25 -15.11
C LYS A 71 3.71 -2.71 -16.53
N GLU A 72 2.79 -1.82 -16.92
CA GLU A 72 2.70 -1.25 -18.26
C GLU A 72 3.57 -0.01 -18.44
N GLU A 73 3.85 0.73 -17.37
CA GLU A 73 4.57 2.01 -17.41
C GLU A 73 5.93 1.91 -16.71
N GLU A 74 7.02 2.36 -17.36
CA GLU A 74 8.34 2.53 -16.72
C GLU A 74 8.33 3.78 -15.83
N THR A 75 7.58 3.71 -14.72
CA THR A 75 7.47 4.78 -13.75
C THR A 75 8.65 4.80 -12.77
N THR A 76 9.01 6.00 -12.32
CA THR A 76 10.03 6.15 -11.29
C THR A 76 9.54 5.61 -9.94
N MET A 77 10.47 5.17 -9.08
CA MET A 77 10.13 4.70 -7.73
C MET A 77 9.37 5.75 -6.90
N GLU A 78 9.59 7.04 -7.16
CA GLU A 78 8.90 8.14 -6.50
C GLU A 78 7.43 8.25 -6.93
N GLU A 79 7.15 8.10 -8.22
CA GLU A 79 5.79 8.04 -8.78
C GLU A 79 5.03 6.81 -8.25
N ASN A 80 5.71 5.67 -8.13
CA ASN A 80 5.12 4.45 -7.55
C ASN A 80 4.72 4.67 -6.10
N TRP A 81 5.60 5.30 -5.34
CA TRP A 81 5.30 5.66 -3.95
C TRP A 81 4.15 6.66 -3.85
N LYS A 82 4.04 7.59 -4.80
CA LYS A 82 2.90 8.53 -4.89
C LYS A 82 1.59 7.79 -5.18
N GLY A 83 1.55 6.91 -6.17
CA GLY A 83 0.37 6.12 -6.51
C GLY A 83 -0.14 5.25 -5.36
N ILE A 84 0.78 4.60 -4.62
CA ILE A 84 0.42 3.81 -3.43
C ILE A 84 -0.23 4.68 -2.35
N LYS A 85 0.35 5.85 -2.06
CA LYS A 85 -0.23 6.79 -1.07
C LYS A 85 -1.61 7.27 -1.50
N GLU A 86 -1.80 7.56 -2.78
CA GLU A 86 -3.07 8.03 -3.33
C GLU A 86 -4.15 6.94 -3.30
N ALA A 87 -3.82 5.71 -3.71
CA ALA A 87 -4.75 4.57 -3.67
C ALA A 87 -5.22 4.27 -2.24
N LEU A 88 -4.30 4.29 -1.26
CA LEU A 88 -4.64 4.12 0.16
C LEU A 88 -5.51 5.27 0.69
N THR A 89 -5.14 6.52 0.39
CA THR A 89 -5.87 7.70 0.87
C THR A 89 -7.28 7.74 0.31
N SER A 90 -7.44 7.47 -0.99
CA SER A 90 -8.73 7.39 -1.68
C SER A 90 -9.64 6.31 -1.07
N THR A 91 -9.10 5.12 -0.82
CA THR A 91 -9.86 4.02 -0.22
C THR A 91 -10.29 4.32 1.22
N CYS A 92 -9.39 4.90 2.02
CA CYS A 92 -9.73 5.36 3.36
C CYS A 92 -10.84 6.42 3.33
N GLN A 93 -10.79 7.36 2.39
CA GLN A 93 -11.80 8.41 2.26
C GLN A 93 -13.16 7.87 1.84
N GLU A 94 -13.21 6.94 0.90
CA GLU A 94 -14.45 6.33 0.42
C GLU A 94 -15.14 5.48 1.48
N VAL A 95 -14.39 4.58 2.14
CA VAL A 95 -15.00 3.58 3.03
C VAL A 95 -15.13 4.10 4.47
N LEU A 96 -14.11 4.78 4.98
CA LEU A 96 -14.05 5.24 6.37
C LEU A 96 -14.55 6.69 6.51
N GLY A 97 -14.44 7.49 5.46
CA GLY A 97 -14.78 8.91 5.51
C GLY A 97 -13.85 9.72 6.42
N LEU A 98 -13.89 11.03 6.24
CA LEU A 98 -13.13 11.96 7.07
C LEU A 98 -13.81 12.20 8.41
N LYS A 99 -13.02 12.23 9.47
CA LYS A 99 -13.49 12.68 10.78
C LYS A 99 -13.65 14.20 10.72
N ARG A 100 -14.88 14.68 10.80
CA ARG A 100 -15.14 16.11 10.94
C ARG A 100 -14.68 16.54 12.34
N HIS A 101 -13.93 17.63 12.42
CA HIS A 101 -13.72 18.30 13.69
C HIS A 101 -15.04 18.94 14.08
N HIS A 102 -15.73 18.39 15.09
CA HIS A 102 -16.81 19.10 15.73
C HIS A 102 -16.20 20.32 16.42
N HIS A 103 -16.26 21.47 15.76
CA HIS A 103 -16.06 22.73 16.45
C HIS A 103 -17.24 22.85 17.40
N LYS A 104 -16.97 22.76 18.71
CA LYS A 104 -17.91 23.25 19.71
C LYS A 104 -17.81 24.77 19.65
N GLU A 105 -18.91 25.41 19.28
CA GLU A 105 -19.18 26.82 19.58
C GLU A 105 -19.28 27.00 21.11
#